data_AF-A0A6N9C2R8-F1
#
_entry.id   AF-A0A6N9C2R8-F1
#
_cell.length_a   1.000
_cell.length_b   1.000
_cell.length_c   1.000
_cell.angle_alpha   90.00
_cell.angle_beta   90.00
_cell.angle_gamma   90.00
#
_symmetry.space_group_name_H-M   'P 1'
#
loop_
_entity.id
_entity.type
_entity.pdbx_description
1 polymer ?
#
loop_
_entity_poly.entity_id
_entity_poly.type
_entity_poly.pdbx_seq_one_letter_code
_entity_poly.pdbx_strand_id
1 'polypeptide(L)'
;MTDADTVMGRLDAERFAGGTMRLQEAAAARAVETDVGRILGMDTTTAAFGVCEVVDENMAAAARAHAAEWGKSLADRTLIAYGGAAPLHAVRLADKLGLDRIVVPAGAGVGAAVGFLAAPVSYEVARSRYMRLSDFDAGLIDAVMAEMRQEAREIVEAATEAPLDETRRAYMRYAGQGYEIAVELPAGSADEYGREALHAAFEDAYRTLYGRVIPDLDIEVLSWTLTLGAEPAALSATALANEGTAADGAPAATELYDPGAGERLRARRFARESLAAGAAVEGPALIVEAQTTTVLSPAFHARVSPRGDIVMERIEMGTER
;
A
#
# COMPACT_ATOMS: atom_id res chain seq x y z
N MET A 1 2.93 20.88 -2.42
CA MET A 1 3.64 19.70 -1.90
C MET A 1 5.02 19.57 -2.54
N THR A 2 5.14 19.32 -3.84
CA THR A 2 6.44 19.11 -4.51
C THR A 2 7.42 20.28 -4.35
N ASP A 3 6.96 21.53 -4.37
CA ASP A 3 7.82 22.68 -4.05
C ASP A 3 8.36 22.63 -2.62
N ALA A 4 7.53 22.24 -1.65
CA ALA A 4 7.96 22.04 -0.27
C ALA A 4 8.94 20.86 -0.18
N ASP A 5 8.68 19.73 -0.84
CA ASP A 5 9.61 18.58 -0.88
C ASP A 5 10.97 18.98 -1.47
N THR A 6 10.97 19.85 -2.49
CA THR A 6 12.19 20.42 -3.08
C THR A 6 12.92 21.29 -2.07
N VAL A 7 12.23 22.23 -1.41
CA VAL A 7 12.81 23.07 -0.35
C VAL A 7 13.39 22.22 0.79
N MET A 8 12.71 21.13 1.16
CA MET A 8 13.12 20.23 2.24
C MET A 8 14.31 19.32 1.86
N GLY A 9 14.75 19.34 0.59
CA GLY A 9 15.85 18.52 0.11
C GLY A 9 15.49 17.05 -0.09
N ARG A 10 14.19 16.72 -0.23
CA ARG A 10 13.71 15.34 -0.47
C ARG A 10 13.84 14.92 -1.94
N LEU A 11 14.08 15.87 -2.84
CA LEU A 11 14.17 15.68 -4.29
C LEU A 11 15.54 16.07 -4.82
N ASP A 12 16.04 15.31 -5.81
CA ASP A 12 17.23 15.71 -6.57
C ASP A 12 16.86 16.74 -7.65
N ALA A 13 17.12 18.02 -7.37
CA ALA A 13 16.77 19.11 -8.28
C ALA A 13 17.49 19.05 -9.63
N GLU A 14 18.70 18.46 -9.69
CA GLU A 14 19.48 18.37 -10.92
C GLU A 14 19.07 17.17 -11.79
N ARG A 15 18.64 16.08 -11.15
CA ARG A 15 18.35 14.80 -11.81
C ARG A 15 16.87 14.40 -11.78
N PHE A 16 15.97 15.33 -11.50
CA PHE A 16 14.54 15.05 -11.44
C PHE A 16 14.03 14.42 -12.74
N ALA A 17 13.12 13.45 -12.62
CA ALA A 17 12.59 12.67 -13.75
C ALA A 17 13.71 12.05 -14.62
N GLY A 18 14.75 11.48 -13.99
CA GLY A 18 15.90 10.89 -14.68
C GLY A 18 16.79 11.91 -15.41
N GLY A 19 16.77 13.17 -14.97
CA GLY A 19 17.53 14.28 -15.56
C GLY A 19 16.87 14.92 -16.78
N THR A 20 15.65 14.50 -17.14
CA THR A 20 14.88 15.13 -18.23
C THR A 20 14.33 16.51 -17.85
N MET A 21 14.26 16.80 -16.55
CA MET A 21 13.83 18.08 -16.02
C MET A 21 14.75 18.52 -14.86
N ARG A 22 15.02 19.82 -14.79
CA ARG A 22 15.71 20.44 -13.65
C ARG A 22 14.73 21.27 -12.85
N LEU A 23 14.69 21.04 -11.54
CA LEU A 23 13.85 21.82 -10.64
C LEU A 23 14.53 23.16 -10.32
N GLN A 24 13.72 24.22 -10.24
CA GLN A 24 14.20 25.55 -9.85
C GLN A 24 13.98 25.73 -8.35
N GLU A 25 14.93 25.31 -7.52
CA GLU A 25 14.82 25.35 -6.06
C GLU A 25 14.48 26.76 -5.53
N ALA A 26 15.12 27.80 -6.11
CA ALA A 26 14.84 29.18 -5.74
C ALA A 26 13.40 29.62 -6.10
N ALA A 27 12.81 29.06 -7.16
CA ALA A 27 11.42 29.34 -7.52
C ALA A 27 10.45 28.63 -6.55
N ALA A 28 10.72 27.37 -6.22
CA ALA A 28 9.97 26.62 -5.21
C ALA A 28 10.01 27.32 -3.85
N ALA A 29 11.18 27.75 -3.40
CA ALA A 29 11.36 28.50 -2.16
C ALA A 29 10.56 29.82 -2.15
N ARG A 30 10.60 30.59 -3.25
CA ARG A 30 9.81 31.82 -3.36
C ARG A 30 8.31 31.58 -3.35
N ALA A 31 7.84 30.52 -3.99
CA ALA A 31 6.42 30.14 -3.99
C ALA A 31 5.95 29.80 -2.58
N VAL A 32 6.67 28.92 -1.88
CA VAL A 32 6.38 28.55 -0.48
C VAL A 32 6.43 29.77 0.46
N GLU A 33 7.45 30.61 0.32
CA GLU A 33 7.57 31.85 1.11
C GLU A 33 6.37 32.77 0.89
N THR A 34 5.99 33.01 -0.37
CA THR A 34 4.96 34.00 -0.72
C THR A 34 3.57 33.52 -0.36
N ASP A 35 3.24 32.27 -0.69
CA ASP A 35 1.88 31.76 -0.63
C ASP A 35 1.54 31.11 0.73
N VAL A 36 2.55 30.82 1.56
CA VAL A 36 2.37 30.22 2.88
C VAL A 36 3.12 31.01 3.95
N GLY A 37 4.44 31.15 3.80
CA GLY A 37 5.31 31.74 4.84
C GLY A 37 4.88 33.15 5.26
N ARG A 38 4.76 34.08 4.30
CA ARG A 38 4.37 35.48 4.58
C ARG A 38 2.96 35.62 5.13
N ILE A 39 2.03 34.80 4.67
CA ILE A 39 0.63 34.82 5.14
C ILE A 39 0.55 34.39 6.61
N LEU A 40 1.36 33.38 6.99
CA LEU A 40 1.36 32.80 8.34
C LEU A 40 2.43 33.37 9.28
N GLY A 41 3.30 34.27 8.80
CA GLY A 41 4.40 34.83 9.58
C GLY A 41 5.53 33.84 9.88
N MET A 42 5.78 32.90 8.97
CA MET A 42 6.80 31.85 9.08
C MET A 42 7.92 32.07 8.06
N ASP A 43 9.14 31.65 8.38
CA ASP A 43 10.20 31.56 7.37
C ASP A 43 9.92 30.43 6.37
N THR A 44 10.62 30.46 5.23
CA THR A 44 10.42 29.52 4.13
C THR A 44 10.61 28.06 4.53
N THR A 45 11.57 27.75 5.41
CA THR A 45 11.85 26.36 5.82
C THR A 45 10.73 25.86 6.72
N THR A 46 10.32 26.64 7.72
CA THR A 46 9.18 26.28 8.57
C THR A 46 7.88 26.17 7.78
N ALA A 47 7.64 27.06 6.81
CA ALA A 47 6.47 26.97 5.93
C ALA A 47 6.49 25.70 5.06
N ALA A 48 7.64 25.36 4.46
CA ALA A 48 7.79 24.13 3.68
C ALA A 48 7.58 22.88 4.55
N PHE A 49 8.19 22.85 5.73
CA PHE A 49 8.01 21.79 6.71
C PHE A 49 6.52 21.63 7.09
N GLY A 50 5.82 22.73 7.38
CA GLY A 50 4.39 22.71 7.71
C GLY A 50 3.53 22.14 6.57
N VAL A 51 3.84 22.49 5.31
CA VAL A 51 3.15 21.91 4.14
C VAL A 51 3.36 20.39 4.07
N CYS A 52 4.60 19.92 4.23
CA CYS A 52 4.89 18.48 4.25
C CYS A 52 4.19 17.78 5.43
N GLU A 53 4.21 18.36 6.64
CA GLU A 53 3.55 17.78 7.81
C GLU A 53 2.04 17.64 7.67
N VAL A 54 1.36 18.61 7.06
CA VAL A 54 -0.09 18.52 6.78
C VAL A 54 -0.38 17.36 5.82
N VAL A 55 0.45 17.21 4.79
CA VAL A 55 0.33 16.09 3.84
C VAL A 55 0.57 14.76 4.54
N ASP A 56 1.67 14.65 5.29
CA ASP A 56 2.08 13.44 6.01
C ASP A 56 1.03 13.05 7.06
N GLU A 57 0.43 14.02 7.76
CA GLU A 57 -0.65 13.74 8.73
C GLU A 57 -1.95 13.33 8.05
N ASN A 58 -2.31 13.94 6.92
CA ASN A 58 -3.50 13.52 6.16
C ASN A 58 -3.37 12.07 5.66
N MET A 59 -2.17 11.68 5.18
CA MET A 59 -1.88 10.29 4.79
C MET A 59 -1.96 9.34 6.00
N ALA A 60 -1.37 9.74 7.14
CA ALA A 60 -1.42 8.94 8.36
C ALA A 60 -2.86 8.77 8.87
N ALA A 61 -3.67 9.84 8.86
CA ALA A 61 -5.07 9.81 9.25
C ALA A 61 -5.89 8.86 8.37
N ALA A 62 -5.68 8.90 7.04
CA ALA A 62 -6.33 7.97 6.12
C ALA A 62 -5.95 6.51 6.42
N ALA A 63 -4.67 6.23 6.69
CA ALA A 63 -4.22 4.89 7.06
C ALA A 63 -4.84 4.40 8.38
N ARG A 64 -4.92 5.27 9.41
CA ARG A 64 -5.58 4.93 10.69
C ARG A 64 -7.08 4.69 10.50
N ALA A 65 -7.76 5.51 9.70
CA ALA A 65 -9.18 5.35 9.42
C ALA A 65 -9.45 4.01 8.72
N HIS A 66 -8.68 3.70 7.67
CA HIS A 66 -8.80 2.42 6.98
C HIS A 66 -8.52 1.23 7.89
N ALA A 67 -7.48 1.30 8.73
CA ALA A 67 -7.20 0.24 9.70
C ALA A 67 -8.36 0.04 10.69
N ALA A 68 -8.96 1.13 11.18
CA ALA A 68 -10.10 1.09 12.09
C ALA A 68 -11.36 0.51 11.44
N GLU A 69 -11.67 0.88 10.19
CA GLU A 69 -12.79 0.33 9.41
C GLU A 69 -12.74 -1.20 9.30
N TRP A 70 -11.53 -1.75 9.21
CA TRP A 70 -11.30 -3.19 9.09
C TRP A 70 -10.95 -3.88 10.41
N GLY A 71 -11.11 -3.21 11.55
CA GLY A 71 -10.79 -3.76 12.87
C GLY A 71 -9.32 -4.19 13.01
N LYS A 72 -8.41 -3.57 12.26
CA LYS A 72 -6.99 -3.93 12.21
C LYS A 72 -6.15 -2.98 13.03
N SER A 73 -5.17 -3.55 13.75
CA SER A 73 -4.06 -2.78 14.30
C SER A 73 -3.03 -2.48 13.19
N LEU A 74 -2.44 -1.29 13.24
CA LEU A 74 -1.29 -0.92 12.43
C LEU A 74 0.03 -1.39 13.06
N ALA A 75 0.04 -1.74 14.35
CA ALA A 75 1.20 -2.32 15.01
C ALA A 75 1.69 -3.57 14.24
N ASP A 76 3.01 -3.76 14.22
CA ASP A 76 3.69 -4.88 13.56
C ASP A 76 3.47 -4.99 12.04
N ARG A 77 2.93 -3.94 11.40
CA ARG A 77 2.78 -3.90 9.94
C ARG A 77 4.03 -3.34 9.27
N THR A 78 4.25 -3.79 8.04
CA THR A 78 5.26 -3.23 7.14
C THR A 78 4.60 -2.22 6.19
N LEU A 79 5.16 -1.01 6.09
CA LEU A 79 4.74 -0.03 5.10
C LEU A 79 5.36 -0.37 3.75
N ILE A 80 4.54 -0.59 2.71
CA ILE A 80 5.04 -0.73 1.34
C ILE A 80 4.84 0.61 0.63
N ALA A 81 5.94 1.32 0.36
CA ALA A 81 5.92 2.64 -0.27
C ALA A 81 6.19 2.52 -1.77
N TYR A 82 5.14 2.69 -2.58
CA TYR A 82 5.20 2.74 -4.05
C TYR A 82 4.40 3.95 -4.58
N GLY A 83 4.65 4.30 -5.84
CA GLY A 83 4.30 5.56 -6.47
C GLY A 83 5.45 6.56 -6.43
N GLY A 84 5.37 7.62 -7.24
CA GLY A 84 6.47 8.59 -7.39
C GLY A 84 6.76 9.39 -6.11
N ALA A 85 5.73 9.71 -5.32
CA ALA A 85 5.87 10.54 -4.11
C ALA A 85 6.01 9.72 -2.82
N ALA A 86 5.52 8.49 -2.75
CA ALA A 86 5.42 7.77 -1.49
C ALA A 86 6.77 7.54 -0.78
N PRO A 87 7.86 7.14 -1.48
CA PRO A 87 9.17 6.97 -0.84
C PRO A 87 9.77 8.25 -0.23
N LEU A 88 9.32 9.44 -0.64
CA LEU A 88 9.76 10.72 -0.06
C LEU A 88 9.18 10.94 1.34
N HIS A 89 7.98 10.41 1.56
CA HIS A 89 7.16 10.64 2.75
C HIS A 89 7.14 9.41 3.67
N ALA A 90 7.64 8.26 3.21
CA ALA A 90 7.52 6.96 3.86
C ALA A 90 8.08 6.91 5.29
N VAL A 91 9.26 7.50 5.53
CA VAL A 91 9.86 7.55 6.87
C VAL A 91 9.01 8.35 7.84
N ARG A 92 8.56 9.54 7.42
CA ARG A 92 7.74 10.39 8.28
C ARG A 92 6.38 9.77 8.56
N LEU A 93 5.80 9.10 7.56
CA LEU A 93 4.58 8.32 7.71
C LEU A 93 4.79 7.15 8.69
N ALA A 94 5.91 6.44 8.60
CA ALA A 94 6.24 5.36 9.53
C ALA A 94 6.36 5.87 10.97
N ASP A 95 7.00 7.02 11.19
CA ASP A 95 7.05 7.66 12.52
C ASP A 95 5.65 7.99 13.06
N LYS A 96 4.78 8.59 12.23
CA LYS A 96 3.41 8.96 12.62
C LYS A 96 2.50 7.75 12.89
N LEU A 97 2.81 6.61 12.29
CA LEU A 97 2.04 5.37 12.42
C LEU A 97 2.66 4.38 13.41
N GLY A 98 3.84 4.68 13.97
CA GLY A 98 4.56 3.76 14.86
C GLY A 98 5.03 2.49 14.15
N LEU A 99 5.47 2.61 12.89
CA LEU A 99 5.97 1.50 12.09
C LEU A 99 7.50 1.49 12.10
N ASP A 100 8.05 0.29 12.20
CA ASP A 100 9.50 0.08 12.27
C ASP A 100 10.09 -0.48 10.97
N ARG A 101 9.24 -0.84 10.01
CA ARG A 101 9.67 -1.46 8.76
C ARG A 101 8.98 -0.87 7.54
N ILE A 102 9.80 -0.47 6.57
CA ILE A 102 9.36 0.09 5.28
C ILE A 102 9.99 -0.74 4.16
N VAL A 103 9.23 -1.00 3.10
CA VAL A 103 9.72 -1.62 1.87
C VAL A 103 9.42 -0.68 0.71
N VAL A 104 10.45 -0.30 -0.04
CA VAL A 104 10.33 0.39 -1.33
C VAL A 104 10.68 -0.60 -2.44
N PRO A 105 9.67 -1.15 -3.15
CA PRO A 105 9.91 -2.15 -4.19
C PRO A 105 10.82 -1.65 -5.30
N ALA A 106 11.43 -2.57 -6.04
CA ALA A 106 12.05 -2.24 -7.32
C ALA A 106 11.00 -1.66 -8.28
N GLY A 107 11.29 -0.51 -8.91
CA GLY A 107 10.32 0.18 -9.76
C GLY A 107 9.15 0.80 -9.00
N ALA A 108 9.38 1.24 -7.76
CA ALA A 108 8.36 1.84 -6.91
C ALA A 108 7.57 2.94 -7.63
N GLY A 109 8.20 3.76 -8.46
CA GLY A 109 7.53 4.83 -9.22
C GLY A 109 6.44 4.36 -10.19
N VAL A 110 6.45 3.09 -10.62
CA VAL A 110 5.50 2.49 -11.58
C VAL A 110 4.74 1.28 -11.02
N GLY A 111 4.65 1.17 -9.68
CA GLY A 111 4.04 0.01 -9.02
C GLY A 111 2.65 -0.37 -9.53
N ALA A 112 1.81 0.60 -9.91
CA ALA A 112 0.48 0.34 -10.48
C ALA A 112 0.54 -0.36 -11.86
N ALA A 113 1.48 0.03 -12.72
CA ALA A 113 1.67 -0.61 -14.02
C ALA A 113 2.23 -2.02 -13.89
N VAL A 114 3.16 -2.23 -12.94
CA VAL A 114 3.68 -3.56 -12.60
C VAL A 114 2.53 -4.45 -12.10
N GLY A 115 1.70 -3.96 -11.20
CA GLY A 115 0.52 -4.69 -10.70
C GLY A 115 -0.46 -5.03 -11.81
N PHE A 116 -0.72 -4.11 -12.74
CA PHE A 116 -1.60 -4.35 -13.89
C PHE A 116 -1.06 -5.45 -14.82
N LEU A 117 0.25 -5.44 -15.11
CA LEU A 117 0.87 -6.48 -15.94
C LEU A 117 0.98 -7.84 -15.24
N ALA A 118 1.02 -7.83 -13.91
CA ALA A 118 1.14 -9.02 -13.08
C ALA A 118 -0.20 -9.67 -12.73
N ALA A 119 -1.27 -8.89 -12.73
CA ALA A 119 -2.58 -9.36 -12.32
C ALA A 119 -3.07 -10.45 -13.28
N PRO A 120 -3.50 -11.62 -12.78
CA PRO A 120 -4.11 -12.62 -13.63
C PRO A 120 -5.40 -12.07 -14.23
N VAL A 121 -5.72 -12.57 -15.43
CA VAL A 121 -7.05 -12.40 -16.01
C VAL A 121 -8.07 -12.94 -15.00
N SER A 122 -8.99 -12.09 -14.58
CA SER A 122 -10.06 -12.45 -13.67
C SER A 122 -11.31 -11.63 -13.97
N TYR A 123 -12.46 -12.23 -13.68
CA TYR A 123 -13.76 -11.58 -13.82
C TYR A 123 -14.61 -11.86 -12.60
N GLU A 124 -15.08 -10.81 -11.94
CA GLU A 124 -16.03 -10.89 -10.84
C GLU A 124 -17.43 -10.55 -11.34
N VAL A 125 -18.35 -11.48 -11.16
CA VAL A 125 -19.79 -11.27 -11.37
C VAL A 125 -20.42 -10.98 -10.01
N ALA A 126 -21.30 -9.98 -9.95
CA ALA A 126 -22.10 -9.66 -8.78
C ALA A 126 -23.60 -9.78 -9.09
N ARG A 127 -24.37 -10.33 -8.13
CA ARG A 127 -25.83 -10.42 -8.21
C ARG A 127 -26.48 -10.04 -6.88
N SER A 128 -27.42 -9.10 -6.92
CA SER A 128 -28.26 -8.75 -5.77
C SER A 128 -29.43 -9.75 -5.68
N ARG A 129 -29.34 -10.70 -4.76
CA ARG A 129 -30.40 -11.67 -4.46
C ARG A 129 -30.56 -11.72 -2.95
N TYR A 130 -31.51 -10.93 -2.46
CA TYR A 130 -31.82 -10.87 -1.05
C TYR A 130 -32.39 -12.20 -0.55
N MET A 131 -31.89 -12.66 0.59
CA MET A 131 -32.39 -13.86 1.27
C MET A 131 -32.17 -13.70 2.78
N ARG A 132 -33.14 -14.09 3.60
CA ARG A 132 -32.90 -14.35 5.02
C ARG A 132 -32.30 -15.72 5.18
N LEU A 133 -31.31 -15.88 6.04
CA LEU A 133 -30.69 -17.18 6.26
C LEU A 133 -31.68 -18.18 6.90
N SER A 134 -32.73 -17.70 7.58
CA SER A 134 -33.88 -18.52 8.00
C SER A 134 -34.63 -19.16 6.82
N ASP A 135 -34.65 -18.49 5.67
CA ASP A 135 -35.33 -18.89 4.44
C ASP A 135 -34.34 -19.53 3.44
N PHE A 136 -33.30 -20.18 3.96
CA PHE A 136 -32.22 -20.77 3.16
C PHE A 136 -32.77 -21.69 2.06
N ASP A 137 -32.44 -21.33 0.82
CA ASP A 137 -32.82 -22.07 -0.39
C ASP A 137 -31.54 -22.46 -1.15
N ALA A 138 -31.09 -23.70 -0.93
CA ALA A 138 -29.92 -24.24 -1.60
C ALA A 138 -30.05 -24.21 -3.12
N GLY A 139 -31.24 -24.53 -3.64
CA GLY A 139 -31.49 -24.57 -5.08
C GLY A 139 -31.38 -23.19 -5.73
N LEU A 140 -31.88 -22.16 -5.04
CA LEU A 140 -31.72 -20.77 -5.48
C LEU A 140 -30.25 -20.35 -5.49
N ILE A 141 -29.50 -20.64 -4.42
CA ILE A 141 -28.09 -20.25 -4.30
C ILE A 141 -27.25 -20.94 -5.39
N ASP A 142 -27.43 -22.25 -5.57
CA ASP A 142 -26.71 -23.03 -6.58
C ASP A 142 -27.04 -22.56 -8.00
N ALA A 143 -28.31 -22.20 -8.27
CA ALA A 143 -28.72 -21.63 -9.55
C ALA A 143 -28.05 -20.27 -9.81
N VAL A 144 -28.01 -19.38 -8.80
CA VAL A 144 -27.34 -18.07 -8.90
C VAL A 144 -25.84 -18.25 -9.15
N MET A 145 -25.19 -19.15 -8.40
CA MET A 145 -23.76 -19.44 -8.59
C MET A 145 -23.48 -20.05 -9.97
N ALA A 146 -24.35 -20.92 -10.49
CA ALA A 146 -24.21 -21.49 -11.82
C ALA A 146 -24.34 -20.43 -12.93
N GLU A 147 -25.31 -19.52 -12.82
CA GLU A 147 -25.47 -18.39 -13.74
C GLU A 147 -24.21 -17.51 -13.76
N MET A 148 -23.74 -17.10 -12.59
CA MET A 148 -22.56 -16.24 -12.45
C MET A 148 -21.28 -16.92 -12.94
N ARG A 149 -21.15 -18.23 -12.68
CA ARG A 149 -20.01 -19.02 -13.17
C ARG A 149 -19.97 -19.09 -14.68
N GLN A 150 -21.13 -19.30 -15.32
CA GLN A 150 -21.22 -19.34 -16.79
C GLN A 150 -20.81 -18.00 -17.41
N GLU A 151 -21.32 -16.89 -16.89
CA GLU A 151 -20.94 -15.55 -17.35
C GLU A 151 -19.44 -15.26 -17.16
N ALA A 152 -18.88 -15.59 -15.99
CA ALA A 152 -17.46 -15.39 -15.74
C ALA A 152 -16.58 -16.24 -16.66
N ARG A 153 -16.96 -17.50 -16.93
CA ARG A 153 -16.24 -18.40 -17.85
C ARG A 153 -16.17 -17.85 -19.27
N GLU A 154 -17.29 -17.35 -19.80
CA GLU A 154 -17.35 -16.81 -21.17
C GLU A 154 -16.33 -15.68 -21.39
N ILE A 155 -16.04 -14.90 -20.36
CA ILE A 155 -15.10 -13.79 -20.43
C ILE A 155 -13.67 -14.25 -20.18
N VAL A 156 -13.44 -15.08 -19.17
CA VAL A 156 -12.09 -15.50 -18.76
C VAL A 156 -11.50 -16.49 -19.76
N GLU A 157 -12.26 -17.49 -20.21
CA GLU A 157 -11.80 -18.49 -21.19
C GLU A 157 -11.53 -17.87 -22.57
N ALA A 158 -12.16 -16.73 -22.89
CA ALA A 158 -11.84 -15.97 -24.10
C ALA A 158 -10.47 -15.25 -24.03
N ALA A 159 -9.91 -15.08 -22.83
CA ALA A 159 -8.70 -14.30 -22.58
C ALA A 159 -7.50 -15.15 -22.12
N THR A 160 -7.71 -16.37 -21.64
CA THR A 160 -6.63 -17.26 -21.17
C THR A 160 -7.02 -18.74 -21.22
N GLU A 161 -6.02 -19.60 -21.42
CA GLU A 161 -6.13 -21.08 -21.34
C GLU A 161 -5.53 -21.64 -20.02
N ALA A 162 -5.09 -20.77 -19.11
CA ALA A 162 -4.50 -21.17 -17.84
C ALA A 162 -5.52 -21.86 -16.91
N PRO A 163 -5.06 -22.68 -15.94
CA PRO A 163 -5.94 -23.19 -14.89
C PRO A 163 -6.67 -22.06 -14.17
N LEU A 164 -7.98 -22.24 -13.96
CA LEU A 164 -8.83 -21.25 -13.34
C LEU A 164 -9.16 -21.65 -11.90
N ASP A 165 -9.17 -20.65 -11.01
CA ASP A 165 -9.63 -20.75 -9.64
C ASP A 165 -10.92 -19.93 -9.46
N GLU A 166 -11.80 -20.42 -8.58
CA GLU A 166 -13.10 -19.83 -8.32
C GLU A 166 -13.23 -19.45 -6.85
N THR A 167 -13.45 -18.15 -6.60
CA THR A 167 -13.79 -17.63 -5.28
C THR A 167 -15.25 -17.21 -5.24
N ARG A 168 -15.99 -17.64 -4.21
CA ARG A 168 -17.41 -17.34 -4.02
C ARG A 168 -17.63 -16.61 -2.70
N ARG A 169 -18.38 -15.51 -2.71
CA ARG A 169 -18.70 -14.73 -1.52
C ARG A 169 -20.17 -14.36 -1.45
N ALA A 170 -20.66 -14.25 -0.21
CA ALA A 170 -21.96 -13.70 0.14
C ALA A 170 -21.73 -12.43 0.96
N TYR A 171 -22.46 -11.37 0.65
CA TYR A 171 -22.44 -10.14 1.43
C TYR A 171 -23.60 -10.19 2.42
N MET A 172 -23.24 -10.35 3.69
CA MET A 172 -24.15 -10.75 4.75
C MET A 172 -24.14 -9.74 5.91
N ARG A 173 -25.25 -9.62 6.63
CA ARG A 173 -25.36 -8.79 7.84
C ARG A 173 -26.41 -9.35 8.80
N TYR A 174 -26.37 -8.94 10.07
CA TYR A 174 -27.54 -9.16 10.92
C TYR A 174 -28.70 -8.27 10.47
N ALA A 175 -29.92 -8.79 10.55
CA ALA A 175 -31.12 -8.06 10.18
C ALA A 175 -31.21 -6.71 10.90
N GLY A 176 -31.45 -5.64 10.13
CA GLY A 176 -31.52 -4.27 10.64
C GLY A 176 -30.17 -3.53 10.72
N GLN A 177 -29.05 -4.17 10.40
CA GLN A 177 -27.76 -3.47 10.27
C GLN A 177 -27.67 -2.66 8.96
N GLY A 178 -26.90 -1.57 8.99
CA GLY A 178 -26.69 -0.70 7.83
C GLY A 178 -25.58 -1.15 6.87
N TYR A 179 -24.70 -2.05 7.30
CA TYR A 179 -23.52 -2.50 6.54
C TYR A 179 -23.43 -4.02 6.52
N GLU A 180 -23.01 -4.55 5.38
CA GLU A 180 -22.71 -5.97 5.15
C GLU A 180 -21.21 -6.27 5.22
N ILE A 181 -20.89 -7.53 5.47
CA ILE A 181 -19.54 -8.07 5.43
C ILE A 181 -19.46 -9.14 4.33
N ALA A 182 -18.29 -9.24 3.70
CA ALA A 182 -18.01 -10.33 2.77
C ALA A 182 -17.74 -11.63 3.55
N VAL A 183 -18.48 -12.68 3.22
CA VAL A 183 -18.35 -14.03 3.79
C VAL A 183 -17.99 -15.00 2.68
N GLU A 184 -16.88 -15.71 2.83
CA GLU A 184 -16.51 -16.76 1.89
C GLU A 184 -17.48 -17.95 2.01
N LEU A 185 -18.01 -18.41 0.88
CA LEU A 185 -18.92 -19.56 0.88
C LEU A 185 -18.14 -20.83 1.23
N PRO A 186 -18.70 -21.73 2.06
CA PRO A 186 -18.11 -23.04 2.29
C PRO A 186 -17.90 -23.81 0.96
N ALA A 187 -16.91 -24.72 0.95
CA ALA A 187 -16.66 -25.57 -0.19
C ALA A 187 -17.87 -26.47 -0.51
N GLY A 188 -18.04 -26.82 -1.79
CA GLY A 188 -19.18 -27.61 -2.26
C GLY A 188 -20.40 -26.78 -2.67
N SER A 189 -21.50 -27.46 -3.00
CA SER A 189 -22.80 -26.84 -3.32
C SER A 189 -23.53 -26.37 -2.06
N ALA A 190 -24.52 -25.50 -2.23
CA ALA A 190 -25.36 -25.05 -1.12
C ALA A 190 -26.13 -26.17 -0.44
N ASP A 191 -26.49 -27.21 -1.21
CA ASP A 191 -27.09 -28.43 -0.66
C ASP A 191 -26.12 -29.22 0.22
N GLU A 192 -24.84 -29.27 -0.17
CA GLU A 192 -23.80 -30.00 0.56
C GLU A 192 -23.40 -29.31 1.86
N TYR A 193 -23.13 -27.99 1.84
CA TYR A 193 -22.70 -27.29 3.05
C TYR A 193 -23.88 -26.90 3.96
N GLY A 194 -25.03 -26.57 3.38
CA GLY A 194 -26.26 -26.25 4.08
C GLY A 194 -26.23 -24.96 4.92
N ARG A 195 -27.39 -24.62 5.48
CA ARG A 195 -27.61 -23.38 6.24
C ARG A 195 -26.62 -23.18 7.39
N GLU A 196 -26.36 -24.22 8.17
CA GLU A 196 -25.52 -24.13 9.38
C GLU A 196 -24.06 -23.78 9.06
N ALA A 197 -23.51 -24.31 7.97
CA ALA A 197 -22.15 -23.99 7.58
C ALA A 197 -22.03 -22.53 7.12
N LEU A 198 -23.02 -22.01 6.37
CA LEU A 198 -23.05 -20.61 5.97
C LEU A 198 -23.25 -19.68 7.17
N HIS A 199 -24.07 -20.07 8.14
CA HIS A 199 -24.23 -19.36 9.42
C HIS A 199 -22.89 -19.27 10.16
N ALA A 200 -22.20 -20.41 10.34
CA ALA A 200 -20.92 -20.47 11.02
C ALA A 200 -19.86 -19.62 10.30
N ALA A 201 -19.82 -19.65 8.96
CA ALA A 201 -18.92 -18.83 8.16
C ALA A 201 -19.17 -17.33 8.36
N PHE A 202 -20.44 -16.90 8.40
CA PHE A 202 -20.79 -15.52 8.71
C PHE A 202 -20.37 -15.12 10.12
N GLU A 203 -20.69 -15.92 11.14
CA GLU A 203 -20.31 -15.61 12.52
C GLU A 203 -18.79 -15.53 12.71
N ASP A 204 -18.03 -16.39 12.03
CA ASP A 204 -16.58 -16.36 12.07
C ASP A 204 -16.00 -15.11 11.42
N ALA A 205 -16.50 -14.75 10.22
CA ALA A 205 -16.13 -13.51 9.55
C ALA A 205 -16.50 -12.27 10.40
N TYR A 206 -17.70 -12.28 11.00
CA TYR A 206 -18.20 -11.19 11.84
C TYR A 206 -17.39 -11.06 13.13
N ARG A 207 -17.05 -12.18 13.78
CA ARG A 207 -16.17 -12.21 14.97
C ARG A 207 -14.76 -11.74 14.63
N THR A 208 -14.24 -12.12 13.47
CA THR A 208 -12.93 -11.68 12.99
C THR A 208 -12.89 -10.16 12.77
N LEU A 209 -13.98 -9.56 12.28
CA LEU A 209 -14.05 -8.13 12.01
C LEU A 209 -14.37 -7.29 13.26
N TYR A 210 -15.30 -7.75 14.10
CA TYR A 210 -15.86 -6.96 15.21
C TYR A 210 -15.58 -7.51 16.62
N GLY A 211 -14.92 -8.67 16.73
CA GLY A 211 -14.55 -9.30 18.01
C GLY A 211 -15.71 -9.93 18.80
N ARG A 212 -16.92 -9.98 18.23
CA ARG A 212 -18.13 -10.50 18.88
C ARG A 212 -19.12 -11.03 17.84
N VAL A 213 -20.20 -11.67 18.29
CA VAL A 213 -21.40 -12.01 17.50
C VAL A 213 -22.64 -11.40 18.17
N ILE A 214 -23.76 -11.32 17.46
CA ILE A 214 -25.02 -10.82 18.02
C ILE A 214 -26.01 -11.99 18.11
N PRO A 215 -26.30 -12.51 19.31
CA PRO A 215 -27.23 -13.62 19.46
C PRO A 215 -28.64 -13.19 19.09
N ASP A 216 -29.46 -14.18 18.70
CA ASP A 216 -30.91 -14.05 18.48
C ASP A 216 -31.33 -13.07 17.37
N LEU A 217 -30.40 -12.63 16.52
CA LEU A 217 -30.71 -11.90 15.29
C LEU A 217 -30.56 -12.82 14.08
N ASP A 218 -31.58 -12.76 13.22
CA ASP A 218 -31.53 -13.39 11.91
C ASP A 218 -30.49 -12.69 11.01
N ILE A 219 -30.01 -13.43 10.01
CA ILE A 219 -28.95 -12.99 9.11
C ILE A 219 -29.54 -12.76 7.72
N GLU A 220 -29.21 -11.63 7.11
CA GLU A 220 -29.61 -11.28 5.75
C GLU A 220 -28.42 -11.42 4.81
N VAL A 221 -28.62 -12.06 3.67
CA VAL A 221 -27.72 -12.02 2.51
C VAL A 221 -28.28 -11.03 1.52
N LEU A 222 -27.48 -10.06 1.07
CA LEU A 222 -27.91 -9.00 0.17
C LEU A 222 -27.45 -9.23 -1.26
N SER A 223 -26.20 -9.64 -1.41
CA SER A 223 -25.59 -9.88 -2.70
C SER A 223 -24.60 -11.03 -2.65
N TRP A 224 -24.30 -11.55 -3.83
CA TRP A 224 -23.42 -12.68 -4.06
C TRP A 224 -22.39 -12.27 -5.09
N THR A 225 -21.13 -12.64 -4.87
CA THR A 225 -20.08 -12.51 -5.87
C THR A 225 -19.43 -13.84 -6.17
N LEU A 226 -19.07 -14.01 -7.44
CA LEU A 226 -18.26 -15.10 -7.93
C LEU A 226 -17.15 -14.48 -8.76
N THR A 227 -15.92 -14.68 -8.31
CA THR A 227 -14.73 -14.34 -9.07
C THR A 227 -14.17 -15.61 -9.67
N LEU A 228 -14.03 -15.63 -10.99
CA LEU A 228 -13.26 -16.64 -11.71
C LEU A 228 -11.98 -15.98 -12.22
N GLY A 229 -10.82 -16.55 -11.93
CA GLY A 229 -9.55 -15.99 -12.37
C GLY A 229 -8.55 -17.07 -12.71
N ALA A 230 -7.63 -16.77 -13.62
CA ALA A 230 -6.47 -17.63 -13.83
C ALA A 230 -5.60 -17.65 -12.56
N GLU A 231 -4.96 -18.78 -12.30
CA GLU A 231 -3.89 -18.79 -11.31
C GLU A 231 -2.87 -17.69 -11.65
N PRO A 232 -2.43 -16.88 -10.67
CA PRO A 232 -1.38 -15.91 -10.90
C PRO A 232 -0.18 -16.64 -11.48
N ALA A 233 0.21 -16.29 -12.70
CA ALA A 233 1.49 -16.74 -13.22
C ALA A 233 2.54 -16.29 -12.21
N ALA A 234 3.37 -17.21 -11.73
CA ALA A 234 4.51 -16.84 -10.91
C ALA A 234 5.31 -15.83 -11.73
N LEU A 235 5.23 -14.55 -11.35
CA LEU A 235 6.15 -13.56 -11.88
C LEU A 235 7.51 -14.15 -11.56
N SER A 236 8.25 -14.52 -12.62
CA SER A 236 9.68 -14.68 -12.47
C SER A 236 10.11 -13.35 -11.86
N ALA A 237 10.49 -13.38 -10.58
CA ALA A 237 11.30 -12.35 -9.99
C ALA A 237 12.65 -12.43 -10.67
N THR A 238 12.68 -12.18 -11.98
CA THR A 238 13.86 -11.82 -12.73
C THR A 238 14.41 -10.69 -11.91
N ALA A 239 15.47 -11.00 -11.18
CA ALA A 239 15.98 -10.11 -10.18
C ALA A 239 16.29 -8.81 -10.91
N LEU A 240 15.49 -7.78 -10.65
CA LEU A 240 15.89 -6.40 -10.92
C LEU A 240 17.01 -6.00 -9.95
N ALA A 241 17.61 -6.97 -9.25
CA ALA A 241 18.88 -6.82 -8.59
C ALA A 241 19.85 -6.23 -9.61
N ASN A 242 20.14 -4.95 -9.41
CA ASN A 242 21.27 -4.34 -10.06
C ASN A 242 22.47 -5.19 -9.69
N GLU A 243 23.26 -5.60 -10.68
CA GLU A 243 24.59 -6.20 -10.45
C GLU A 243 25.51 -5.21 -9.69
N GLY A 244 25.04 -3.97 -9.48
CA GLY A 244 25.78 -2.87 -8.92
C GLY A 244 26.83 -2.49 -9.93
N THR A 245 26.48 -1.63 -10.89
CA THR A 245 27.55 -0.88 -11.54
C THR A 245 28.13 -0.03 -10.42
N ALA A 246 29.34 -0.36 -9.96
CA ALA A 246 30.08 0.52 -9.08
C ALA A 246 30.10 1.88 -9.77
N ALA A 247 29.29 2.82 -9.30
CA ALA A 247 29.41 4.19 -9.73
C ALA A 247 30.83 4.57 -9.28
N ASP A 248 31.70 4.88 -10.25
CA ASP A 248 33.02 5.42 -10.01
C ASP A 248 32.87 6.79 -9.34
N GLY A 249 32.59 6.80 -8.04
CA GLY A 249 32.30 8.02 -7.30
C GLY A 249 31.75 7.75 -5.90
N ALA A 250 32.30 8.45 -4.92
CA ALA A 250 31.68 8.54 -3.60
C ALA A 250 30.27 9.15 -3.73
N PRO A 251 29.30 8.74 -2.88
CA PRO A 251 27.98 9.36 -2.88
C PRO A 251 28.09 10.88 -2.70
N ALA A 252 27.30 11.62 -3.47
CA ALA A 252 27.33 13.07 -3.43
C ALA A 252 26.76 13.58 -2.10
N ALA A 253 27.36 14.63 -1.55
CA ALA A 253 26.81 15.31 -0.39
C ALA A 253 25.59 16.15 -0.81
N THR A 254 24.56 16.16 0.05
CA THR A 254 23.38 17.01 -0.09
C THR A 254 22.91 17.45 1.30
N GLU A 255 21.95 18.36 1.37
CA GLU A 255 21.27 18.73 2.61
C GLU A 255 19.84 18.17 2.60
N LEU A 256 19.42 17.62 3.73
CA LEU A 256 18.08 17.10 3.96
C LEU A 256 17.57 17.70 5.27
N TYR A 257 16.39 18.31 5.26
CA TYR A 257 15.77 18.74 6.50
C TYR A 257 15.21 17.52 7.26
N ASP A 258 15.62 17.35 8.51
CA ASP A 258 15.14 16.28 9.38
C ASP A 258 14.08 16.81 10.35
N PRO A 259 12.83 16.32 10.27
CA PRO A 259 11.76 16.70 11.20
C PRO A 259 12.05 16.40 12.67
N GLY A 260 12.86 15.39 12.98
CA GLY A 260 13.18 14.99 14.35
C GLY A 260 14.15 15.95 15.03
N ALA A 261 15.18 16.39 14.31
CA ALA A 261 16.16 17.36 14.77
C ALA A 261 15.70 18.82 14.58
N GLY A 262 14.76 19.07 13.67
CA GLY A 262 14.27 20.42 13.36
C GLY A 262 15.26 21.26 12.55
N GLU A 263 16.27 20.63 11.95
CA GLU A 263 17.35 21.30 11.22
C GLU A 263 17.75 20.55 9.94
N ARG A 264 18.60 21.18 9.12
CA ARG A 264 19.18 20.54 7.94
C ARG A 264 20.38 19.68 8.35
N LEU A 265 20.34 18.42 7.96
CA LEU A 265 21.42 17.48 8.14
C LEU A 265 22.16 17.29 6.81
N ARG A 266 23.47 17.06 6.91
CA ARG A 266 24.28 16.62 5.78
C ARG A 266 23.93 15.17 5.47
N ALA A 267 23.37 14.93 4.30
CA ALA A 267 22.97 13.61 3.82
C ALA A 267 23.87 13.11 2.69
N ARG A 268 23.91 11.78 2.52
CA ARG A 268 24.57 11.12 1.38
C ARG A 268 23.53 10.78 0.32
N ARG A 269 23.80 11.13 -0.92
CA ARG A 269 22.94 10.81 -2.07
C ARG A 269 23.55 9.66 -2.87
N PHE A 270 22.77 8.60 -3.04
CA PHE A 270 23.10 7.40 -3.80
C PHE A 270 22.18 7.30 -5.02
N ALA A 271 22.73 6.86 -6.15
CA ALA A 271 21.89 6.40 -7.25
C ALA A 271 21.43 4.97 -6.93
N ARG A 272 20.15 4.65 -7.13
CA ARG A 272 19.62 3.30 -6.83
C ARG A 272 20.33 2.22 -7.65
N GLU A 273 20.65 2.51 -8.90
CA GLU A 273 21.37 1.62 -9.81
C GLU A 273 22.79 1.25 -9.32
N SER A 274 23.41 2.08 -8.47
CA SER A 274 24.74 1.81 -7.92
C SER A 274 24.71 0.95 -6.65
N LEU A 275 23.54 0.57 -6.16
CA LEU A 275 23.39 -0.25 -4.96
C LEU A 275 23.11 -1.72 -5.37
N ALA A 276 24.10 -2.58 -5.15
CA ALA A 276 23.96 -4.01 -5.38
C ALA A 276 23.06 -4.68 -4.33
N ALA A 277 22.56 -5.87 -4.63
CA ALA A 277 21.89 -6.71 -3.64
C ALA A 277 22.79 -6.92 -2.39
N GLY A 278 22.21 -6.72 -1.21
CA GLY A 278 22.90 -6.78 0.07
C GLY A 278 23.59 -5.49 0.50
N ALA A 279 23.68 -4.46 -0.35
CA ALA A 279 24.20 -3.15 0.03
C ALA A 279 23.42 -2.57 1.21
N ALA A 280 24.14 -1.95 2.14
CA ALA A 280 23.57 -1.28 3.31
C ALA A 280 23.80 0.23 3.22
N VAL A 281 22.80 1.01 3.63
CA VAL A 281 22.84 2.47 3.65
C VAL A 281 22.32 2.94 5.00
N GLU A 282 23.14 3.70 5.72
CA GLU A 282 22.74 4.38 6.96
C GLU A 282 22.21 5.78 6.63
N GLY A 283 21.15 6.20 7.31
CA GLY A 283 20.68 7.58 7.25
C GLY A 283 21.60 8.55 8.01
N PRO A 284 21.52 9.87 7.73
CA PRO A 284 20.64 10.51 6.77
C PRO A 284 21.12 10.31 5.33
N ALA A 285 20.24 9.86 4.45
CA ALA A 285 20.57 9.56 3.07
C ALA A 285 19.38 9.72 2.11
N LEU A 286 19.69 9.90 0.83
CA LEU A 286 18.74 9.84 -0.27
C LEU A 286 19.16 8.72 -1.22
N ILE A 287 18.24 7.84 -1.59
CA ILE A 287 18.43 6.87 -2.66
C ILE A 287 17.55 7.31 -3.84
N VAL A 288 18.18 7.83 -4.87
CA VAL A 288 17.53 8.49 -6.02
C VAL A 288 17.44 7.51 -7.17
N GLU A 289 16.27 7.44 -7.79
CA GLU A 289 16.03 6.76 -9.06
C GLU A 289 15.26 7.69 -10.00
N ALA A 290 15.12 7.32 -11.27
CA ALA A 290 14.49 8.20 -12.26
C ALA A 290 13.07 8.65 -11.90
N GLN A 291 12.32 7.82 -11.16
CA GLN A 291 10.88 8.01 -10.92
C GLN A 291 10.54 8.45 -9.49
N THR A 292 11.48 8.34 -8.55
CA THR A 292 11.24 8.67 -7.13
C THR A 292 12.55 8.88 -6.37
N THR A 293 12.46 9.32 -5.12
CA THR A 293 13.58 9.42 -4.20
C THR A 293 13.17 8.82 -2.86
N THR A 294 13.91 7.81 -2.41
CA THR A 294 13.72 7.24 -1.07
C THR A 294 14.51 8.06 -0.06
N VAL A 295 13.80 8.62 0.92
CA VAL A 295 14.42 9.38 2.01
C VAL A 295 14.72 8.45 3.18
N LEU A 296 15.93 8.49 3.71
CA LEU A 296 16.34 7.85 4.97
C LEU A 296 16.63 8.92 6.02
N SER A 297 15.95 8.88 7.16
CA SER A 297 16.32 9.68 8.33
C SER A 297 17.43 8.98 9.13
N PRO A 298 18.08 9.69 10.08
CA PRO A 298 19.08 9.08 10.97
C PRO A 298 18.57 7.90 11.81
N ALA A 299 17.25 7.78 11.98
CA ALA A 299 16.62 6.72 12.76
C ALA A 299 16.45 5.39 11.98
N PHE A 300 16.79 5.35 10.70
CA PHE A 300 16.62 4.17 9.85
C PHE A 300 17.93 3.79 9.15
N HIS A 301 18.16 2.47 9.03
CA HIS A 301 19.06 1.92 8.02
C HIS A 301 18.25 1.30 6.88
N ALA A 302 18.86 1.15 5.72
CA ALA A 302 18.30 0.40 4.61
C ALA A 302 19.25 -0.69 4.12
N ARG A 303 18.67 -1.78 3.62
CA ARG A 303 19.37 -2.84 2.91
C ARG A 303 18.66 -3.17 1.60
N VAL A 304 19.43 -3.36 0.53
CA VAL A 304 18.90 -3.85 -0.74
C VAL A 304 18.68 -5.36 -0.66
N SER A 305 17.46 -5.82 -0.89
CA SER A 305 17.11 -7.25 -0.90
C SER A 305 17.68 -7.96 -2.14
N PRO A 306 17.75 -9.30 -2.15
CA PRO A 306 18.11 -10.05 -3.37
C PRO A 306 17.20 -9.79 -4.57
N ARG A 307 16.00 -9.24 -4.36
CA ARG A 307 15.06 -8.87 -5.43
C ARG A 307 15.19 -7.41 -5.88
N GLY A 308 16.09 -6.64 -5.27
CA GLY A 308 16.28 -5.20 -5.55
C GLY A 308 15.35 -4.28 -4.74
N ASP A 309 14.57 -4.81 -3.80
CA ASP A 309 13.74 -4.00 -2.90
C ASP A 309 14.63 -3.26 -1.89
N ILE A 310 14.33 -1.99 -1.58
CA ILE A 310 14.98 -1.29 -0.47
C ILE A 310 14.15 -1.60 0.78
N VAL A 311 14.74 -2.33 1.73
CA VAL A 311 14.11 -2.64 3.02
C VAL A 311 14.72 -1.73 4.05
N MET A 312 13.89 -0.91 4.68
CA MET A 312 14.30 0.03 5.73
C MET A 312 13.78 -0.45 7.07
N GLU A 313 14.64 -0.41 8.07
CA GLU A 313 14.31 -0.80 9.44
C GLU A 313 14.76 0.28 10.40
N ARG A 314 13.93 0.53 11.42
CA ARG A 314 14.25 1.48 12.47
C ARG A 314 15.42 0.93 13.28
N ILE A 315 16.39 1.78 13.57
CA ILE A 315 17.52 1.44 14.44
C ILE A 315 16.97 1.36 15.86
N GLU A 316 17.07 0.18 16.48
CA GLU A 316 16.79 0.03 17.91
C GLU A 316 17.79 0.89 18.68
N MET A 317 17.30 1.99 19.25
CA MET A 317 18.06 2.77 20.22
C MET A 317 18.22 1.87 21.45
N GLY A 318 19.39 1.26 21.59
CA GLY A 318 19.75 0.48 22.77
C GLY A 318 19.36 1.29 24.01
N THR A 319 18.50 0.74 24.84
CA THR A 319 18.18 1.31 26.14
C THR A 319 19.48 1.34 26.93
N GLU A 320 20.10 2.51 27.05
CA GLU A 320 21.13 2.72 28.07
C GLU A 320 20.47 2.40 29.41
N ARG A 321 20.93 1.31 30.03
CA ARG A 321 20.60 0.90 31.39
C ARG A 321 21.39 1.71 32.40
#